data_AF-A0A7W0Y3C1-F1
#
_entry.id   AF-A0A7W0Y3C1-F1
#
_cell.length_a   1.000
_cell.length_b   1.000
_cell.length_c   1.000
_cell.angle_alpha   90.00
_cell.angle_beta   90.00
_cell.angle_gamma   90.00
#
_symmetry.space_group_name_H-M   'P 1'
#
loop_
_entity.id
_entity.type
_entity.pdbx_description
1 polymer ?
#
loop_
_entity_poly.entity_id
_entity_poly.type
_entity_poly.pdbx_seq_one_letter_code
_entity_poly.pdbx_strand_id
1 'polypeptide(L)'
;MMHASGLSLKTLAWDPVASWREVVSEKAGAKACGESRAQAFVTAWEGVLHAVMDDGGLMSLEPRSTPRLAKWKLRTGASSTWKQVRFPLVAFDAKRGVLVAWGSQKKSGGRKNETFVYDRGVWSKATKAKTKPADLELADTDAFTLFYDTAKQQVARLGKIEIAHFDGETWIATKVRGGKLLETWRRCVCHDPITGKTVIVNLAAREIVCPGAAGITKFGDFDPPAPRDDDANLPFDHWWFDAPSGSLIVHNEKDDAQSFALDLRPAFAQ
;
A
#
# COMPACT_ATOMS: atom_id res chain seq x y z
N MET A 1 -11.05 10.43 2.24
CA MET A 1 -11.92 9.40 2.83
C MET A 1 -11.19 8.07 2.78
N MET A 2 -11.02 7.40 3.92
CA MET A 2 -10.37 6.10 3.99
C MET A 2 -11.35 4.99 3.61
N HIS A 3 -10.86 3.95 2.94
CA HIS A 3 -11.64 2.78 2.55
C HIS A 3 -10.92 1.50 2.94
N ALA A 4 -11.68 0.50 3.36
CA ALA A 4 -11.23 -0.89 3.47
C ALA A 4 -12.02 -1.71 2.45
N SER A 5 -11.33 -2.54 1.66
CA SER A 5 -11.99 -3.33 0.62
C SER A 5 -11.42 -4.75 0.56
N GLY A 6 -12.31 -5.73 0.39
CA GLY A 6 -11.94 -7.13 0.22
C GLY A 6 -11.84 -7.57 -1.24
N LEU A 7 -11.37 -8.80 -1.48
CA LEU A 7 -11.20 -9.38 -2.83
C LEU A 7 -12.50 -9.44 -3.65
N SER A 8 -13.65 -9.52 -2.97
CA SER A 8 -14.99 -9.48 -3.57
C SER A 8 -15.53 -8.05 -3.74
N LEU A 9 -14.70 -7.02 -3.59
CA LEU A 9 -15.08 -5.61 -3.70
C LEU A 9 -16.18 -5.14 -2.72
N LYS A 10 -16.42 -5.89 -1.64
CA LYS A 10 -17.10 -5.35 -0.45
C LYS A 10 -16.23 -4.21 0.07
N THR A 11 -16.81 -3.04 0.28
CA THR A 11 -16.06 -1.85 0.67
C THR A 11 -16.72 -1.16 1.84
N LEU A 12 -15.92 -0.89 2.86
CA LEU A 12 -16.25 -0.03 3.99
C LEU A 12 -15.53 1.32 3.79
N ALA A 13 -16.16 2.40 4.21
CA ALA A 13 -15.54 3.71 4.33
C ALA A 13 -15.49 4.11 5.79
N TRP A 14 -14.40 4.74 6.21
CA TRP A 14 -14.30 5.31 7.54
C TRP A 14 -15.04 6.64 7.62
N ASP A 15 -15.92 6.75 8.60
CA ASP A 15 -16.56 7.99 9.02
C ASP A 15 -15.98 8.40 10.39
N PRO A 16 -15.41 9.61 10.53
CA PRO A 16 -14.80 10.03 11.80
C PRO A 16 -15.80 10.20 12.94
N VAL A 17 -17.10 10.27 12.65
CA VAL A 17 -18.18 10.40 13.64
C VAL A 17 -18.87 9.07 13.90
N ALA A 18 -19.11 8.28 12.84
CA ALA A 18 -19.93 7.07 12.90
C ALA A 18 -19.14 5.75 12.77
N SER A 19 -17.81 5.80 12.75
CA SER A 19 -16.91 4.66 12.53
C SER A 19 -17.01 4.06 11.12
N TRP A 20 -16.58 2.81 10.94
CA TRP A 20 -16.66 2.11 9.65
C TRP A 20 -18.12 1.92 9.21
N ARG A 21 -18.43 2.37 7.99
CA ARG A 21 -19.74 2.17 7.35
C ARG A 21 -19.61 1.41 6.04
N GLU A 22 -20.55 0.53 5.75
CA GLU A 22 -20.62 -0.13 4.46
C GLU A 22 -21.00 0.87 3.36
N VAL A 23 -20.18 0.96 2.31
CA VAL A 23 -20.45 1.78 1.11
C VAL A 23 -20.69 0.93 -0.14
N VAL A 24 -20.23 -0.33 -0.13
CA VAL A 24 -20.54 -1.35 -1.13
C VAL A 24 -20.75 -2.69 -0.42
N SER A 25 -21.96 -3.21 -0.48
CA SER A 25 -22.28 -4.56 0.03
C SER A 25 -21.51 -5.65 -0.70
N GLU A 26 -21.30 -6.78 -0.03
CA GLU A 26 -20.63 -7.94 -0.61
C GLU A 26 -21.30 -8.44 -1.89
N LYS A 27 -22.64 -8.53 -1.90
CA LYS A 27 -23.41 -8.93 -3.08
C LYS A 27 -23.19 -7.97 -4.26
N ALA A 28 -23.15 -6.66 -4.00
CA ALA A 28 -22.92 -5.66 -5.03
C ALA A 28 -21.47 -5.70 -5.55
N GLY A 29 -20.50 -5.87 -4.66
CA GLY A 29 -19.09 -6.03 -5.01
C GLY A 29 -18.85 -7.29 -5.85
N ALA A 30 -19.35 -8.44 -5.41
CA ALA A 30 -19.21 -9.71 -6.13
C ALA A 30 -19.86 -9.64 -7.52
N LYS A 31 -21.04 -9.01 -7.63
CA LYS A 31 -21.67 -8.75 -8.94
C LYS A 31 -20.79 -7.87 -9.84
N ALA A 32 -20.08 -6.89 -9.28
CA ALA A 32 -19.21 -6.00 -10.03
C ALA A 32 -17.90 -6.69 -10.46
N CYS A 33 -17.37 -7.60 -9.63
CA CYS A 33 -16.22 -8.45 -9.97
C CYS A 33 -16.48 -9.41 -11.14
N GLY A 34 -17.71 -9.93 -11.25
CA GLY A 34 -18.00 -11.01 -12.19
C GLY A 34 -17.27 -12.30 -11.77
N GLU A 35 -16.55 -12.92 -12.72
CA GLU A 35 -15.74 -14.13 -12.47
C GLU A 35 -14.34 -13.81 -11.94
N SER A 36 -13.90 -12.57 -12.07
CA SER A 36 -12.57 -12.09 -11.65
C SER A 36 -12.56 -11.76 -10.15
N ARG A 37 -11.38 -11.52 -9.59
CA ARG A 37 -11.22 -11.07 -8.19
C ARG A 37 -10.26 -9.90 -8.11
N ALA A 38 -10.57 -8.94 -7.25
CA ALA A 38 -9.59 -7.92 -6.91
C ALA A 38 -8.37 -8.57 -6.25
N GLN A 39 -7.17 -8.16 -6.65
CA GLN A 39 -5.91 -8.66 -6.12
C GLN A 39 -5.12 -7.59 -5.37
N ALA A 40 -5.34 -6.32 -5.72
CA ALA A 40 -4.61 -5.19 -5.18
C ALA A 40 -5.44 -3.91 -5.25
N PHE A 41 -5.13 -2.95 -4.38
CA PHE A 41 -5.87 -1.70 -4.24
C PHE A 41 -4.93 -0.51 -4.19
N VAL A 42 -5.36 0.62 -4.75
CA VAL A 42 -4.60 1.89 -4.74
C VAL A 42 -5.56 3.07 -4.67
N THR A 43 -5.27 4.04 -3.81
CA THR A 43 -6.15 5.21 -3.55
C THR A 43 -5.62 6.52 -4.10
N ALA A 44 -4.37 6.56 -4.54
CA ALA A 44 -3.68 7.81 -4.92
C ALA A 44 -3.97 8.29 -6.36
N TRP A 45 -4.62 7.48 -7.18
CA TRP A 45 -4.94 7.84 -8.57
C TRP A 45 -6.34 8.48 -8.65
N GLU A 46 -6.42 9.69 -9.19
CA GLU A 46 -7.67 10.48 -9.33
C GLU A 46 -8.44 10.70 -8.01
N GLY A 47 -7.79 10.52 -6.86
CA GLY A 47 -8.41 10.68 -5.55
C GLY A 47 -9.50 9.65 -5.22
N VAL A 48 -9.56 8.53 -5.95
CA VAL A 48 -10.54 7.46 -5.72
C VAL A 48 -9.85 6.10 -5.54
N LEU A 49 -10.53 5.19 -4.84
CA LEU A 49 -10.05 3.83 -4.67
C LEU A 49 -10.15 3.09 -6.00
N HIS A 50 -9.05 2.52 -6.44
CA HIS A 50 -8.96 1.63 -7.58
C HIS A 50 -8.66 0.21 -7.13
N ALA A 51 -9.21 -0.77 -7.84
CA ALA A 51 -8.92 -2.18 -7.66
C ALA A 51 -8.34 -2.75 -8.96
N VAL A 52 -7.22 -3.46 -8.83
CA VAL A 52 -6.61 -4.23 -9.92
C VAL A 52 -7.07 -5.68 -9.79
N MET A 53 -7.65 -6.21 -10.85
CA MET A 53 -8.23 -7.55 -10.92
C MET A 53 -7.17 -8.59 -11.30
N ASP A 54 -7.43 -9.86 -11.04
CA ASP A 54 -6.53 -10.99 -11.38
C ASP A 54 -6.33 -11.21 -12.89
N ASP A 55 -7.27 -10.76 -13.71
CA ASP A 55 -7.18 -10.70 -15.17
C ASP A 55 -6.57 -9.39 -15.71
N GLY A 56 -6.15 -8.49 -14.82
CA GLY A 56 -5.58 -7.19 -15.17
C GLY A 56 -6.63 -6.11 -15.47
N GLY A 57 -7.90 -6.44 -15.33
CA GLY A 57 -8.98 -5.46 -15.31
C GLY A 57 -8.74 -4.42 -14.22
N LEU A 58 -9.29 -3.24 -14.45
CA LEU A 58 -9.18 -2.12 -13.53
C LEU A 58 -10.58 -1.59 -13.22
N MET A 59 -10.87 -1.46 -11.93
CA MET A 59 -12.10 -0.86 -11.44
C MET A 59 -11.81 0.36 -10.60
N SER A 60 -12.72 1.33 -10.62
CA SER A 60 -12.68 2.49 -9.71
C SER A 60 -13.97 2.56 -8.90
N LEU A 61 -13.84 2.91 -7.63
CA LEU A 61 -14.94 3.18 -6.73
C LEU A 61 -15.44 4.60 -6.97
N GLU A 62 -16.54 4.75 -7.70
CA GLU A 62 -17.15 6.05 -7.94
C GLU A 62 -18.09 6.42 -6.78
N PRO A 63 -17.97 7.64 -6.22
CA PRO A 63 -18.98 8.15 -5.31
C PRO A 63 -20.30 8.33 -6.08
N ARG A 64 -21.43 7.96 -5.49
CA ARG A 64 -22.74 8.33 -6.06
C ARG A 64 -23.15 9.71 -5.59
N SER A 65 -23.98 10.37 -6.39
CA SER A 65 -24.70 11.59 -6.03
C SER A 65 -25.54 11.44 -4.77
N THR A 66 -25.97 10.23 -4.43
CA THR A 66 -26.61 9.91 -3.15
C THR A 66 -25.59 9.46 -2.11
N PRO A 67 -25.58 10.05 -0.90
CA PRO A 67 -24.51 9.87 0.11
C PRO A 67 -24.36 8.44 0.68
N ARG A 68 -25.21 7.49 0.27
CA ARG A 68 -25.33 6.18 0.93
C ARG A 68 -24.77 4.98 0.19
N LEU A 69 -24.43 5.06 -1.10
CA LEU A 69 -23.90 3.89 -1.81
C LEU A 69 -22.84 4.32 -2.82
N ALA A 70 -21.62 3.81 -2.73
CA ALA A 70 -20.64 3.92 -3.82
C ALA A 70 -20.91 2.82 -4.86
N LYS A 71 -20.29 2.91 -6.04
CA LYS A 71 -20.37 1.83 -7.04
C LYS A 71 -19.01 1.61 -7.70
N TRP A 72 -18.61 0.35 -7.80
CA TRP A 72 -17.48 -0.04 -8.64
C TRP A 72 -17.85 0.07 -10.12
N LYS A 73 -17.01 0.77 -10.87
CA LYS A 73 -17.11 0.89 -12.33
C LYS A 73 -15.88 0.31 -12.98
N LEU A 74 -16.10 -0.52 -14.00
CA LEU A 74 -15.04 -1.03 -14.85
C LEU A 74 -14.46 0.14 -15.67
N ARG A 75 -13.16 0.38 -15.51
CA ARG A 75 -12.40 1.35 -16.31
C ARG A 75 -11.82 0.68 -17.55
N THR A 76 -11.26 -0.51 -17.36
CA THR A 76 -10.61 -1.31 -18.40
C THR A 76 -10.86 -2.77 -18.14
N GLY A 77 -11.15 -3.53 -19.20
CA GLY A 77 -11.35 -4.97 -19.14
C GLY A 77 -10.06 -5.77 -18.95
N ALA A 78 -10.17 -7.09 -19.04
CA ALA A 78 -9.04 -8.00 -18.92
C ALA A 78 -7.89 -7.65 -19.90
N SER A 79 -6.65 -7.85 -19.46
CA SER A 79 -5.45 -7.57 -20.24
C SER A 79 -4.70 -8.85 -20.58
N SER A 80 -4.43 -9.06 -21.87
CA SER A 80 -3.64 -10.21 -22.34
C SER A 80 -2.17 -10.13 -21.92
N THR A 81 -1.66 -8.96 -21.55
CA THR A 81 -0.31 -8.76 -20.99
C THR A 81 -0.24 -9.21 -19.53
N TRP A 82 -1.37 -9.18 -18.81
CA TRP A 82 -1.50 -9.49 -17.40
C TRP A 82 -1.83 -10.97 -17.16
N LYS A 83 -0.95 -11.87 -17.63
CA LYS A 83 -1.18 -13.31 -17.46
C LYS A 83 -0.58 -13.79 -16.14
N GLN A 84 -1.44 -14.41 -15.32
CA GLN A 84 -1.06 -15.12 -14.10
C GLN A 84 -0.41 -14.23 -13.04
N VAL A 85 -0.86 -12.99 -12.93
CA VAL A 85 -0.41 -12.08 -11.87
C VAL A 85 -1.36 -12.21 -10.69
N ARG A 86 -0.89 -12.81 -9.59
CA ARG A 86 -1.64 -12.89 -8.33
C ARG A 86 -0.98 -12.03 -7.26
N PHE A 87 -1.80 -11.36 -6.46
CA PHE A 87 -1.40 -10.52 -5.33
C PHE A 87 -0.23 -9.56 -5.64
N PRO A 88 -0.28 -8.77 -6.73
CA PRO A 88 0.77 -7.79 -6.97
C PRO A 88 0.68 -6.67 -5.93
N LEU A 89 1.82 -6.05 -5.65
CA LEU A 89 1.83 -4.74 -5.01
C LEU A 89 1.57 -3.69 -6.06
N VAL A 90 0.79 -2.66 -5.73
CA VAL A 90 0.43 -1.59 -6.66
C VAL A 90 0.66 -0.22 -6.03
N ALA A 91 1.12 0.73 -6.84
CA ALA A 91 1.30 2.13 -6.46
C ALA A 91 0.99 3.02 -7.66
N PHE A 92 0.56 4.25 -7.40
CA PHE A 92 0.38 5.26 -8.44
C PHE A 92 1.66 6.10 -8.54
N ASP A 93 2.24 6.15 -9.74
CA ASP A 93 3.32 7.06 -10.07
C ASP A 93 2.74 8.41 -10.45
N ALA A 94 2.60 9.31 -9.47
CA ALA A 94 1.96 10.60 -9.69
C ALA A 94 2.72 11.50 -10.69
N LYS A 95 4.05 11.35 -10.79
CA LYS A 95 4.86 12.13 -11.75
C LYS A 95 4.58 11.72 -13.19
N ARG A 96 4.36 10.43 -13.44
CA ARG A 96 4.11 9.89 -14.79
C ARG A 96 2.62 9.73 -15.10
N GLY A 97 1.75 9.77 -14.09
CA GLY A 97 0.32 9.53 -14.25
C GLY A 97 -0.03 8.09 -14.58
N VAL A 98 0.74 7.12 -14.08
CA VAL A 98 0.58 5.68 -14.40
C VAL A 98 0.46 4.83 -13.13
N LEU A 99 -0.20 3.67 -13.21
CA LEU A 99 -0.09 2.68 -12.13
C LEU A 99 1.12 1.78 -12.37
N VAL A 100 1.84 1.48 -11.31
CA VAL A 100 2.94 0.52 -11.30
C VAL A 100 2.52 -0.68 -10.46
N ALA A 101 2.63 -1.87 -11.02
CA ALA A 101 2.41 -3.12 -10.32
C ALA A 101 3.70 -3.95 -10.29
N TRP A 102 3.97 -4.61 -9.15
CA TRP A 102 5.18 -5.39 -8.95
C TRP A 102 4.91 -6.67 -8.15
N GLY A 103 5.73 -7.71 -8.37
CA GLY A 103 5.87 -8.80 -7.39
C GLY A 103 4.84 -9.93 -7.52
N SER A 104 4.40 -10.24 -8.74
CA SER A 104 3.35 -11.25 -8.96
C SER A 104 3.73 -12.65 -8.48
N GLN A 105 2.79 -13.35 -7.83
CA GLN A 105 2.90 -14.79 -7.59
C GLN A 105 2.43 -15.58 -8.81
N LYS A 106 3.21 -16.59 -9.24
CA LYS A 106 2.74 -17.61 -10.18
C LYS A 106 1.64 -18.45 -9.52
N LYS A 107 0.75 -19.02 -10.34
CA LYS A 107 -0.23 -20.01 -9.87
C LYS A 107 0.44 -21.21 -9.17
N SER A 108 1.67 -21.56 -9.55
CA SER A 108 2.47 -22.63 -8.95
C SER A 108 3.27 -22.20 -7.70
N GLY A 109 2.99 -21.04 -7.12
CA GLY A 109 3.61 -20.55 -5.88
C GLY A 109 4.94 -19.80 -6.04
N GLY A 110 5.62 -19.89 -7.19
CA GLY A 110 6.87 -19.17 -7.41
C GLY A 110 6.66 -17.67 -7.61
N ARG A 111 7.44 -16.82 -6.93
CA ARG A 111 7.37 -15.35 -7.12
C ARG A 111 8.04 -14.92 -8.41
N LYS A 112 7.54 -13.83 -8.97
CA LYS A 112 8.17 -13.09 -10.04
C LYS A 112 8.46 -11.67 -9.57
N ASN A 113 9.62 -11.16 -9.95
CA ASN A 113 9.99 -9.76 -9.80
C ASN A 113 9.60 -8.95 -11.05
N GLU A 114 8.51 -9.33 -11.71
CA GLU A 114 8.01 -8.61 -12.89
C GLU A 114 7.40 -7.28 -12.48
N THR A 115 7.61 -6.27 -13.32
CA THR A 115 7.03 -4.94 -13.18
C THR A 115 6.11 -4.67 -14.36
N PHE A 116 4.92 -4.20 -14.08
CA PHE A 116 3.93 -3.79 -15.08
C PHE A 116 3.56 -2.33 -14.88
N VAL A 117 3.38 -1.61 -15.98
CA VAL A 117 2.96 -0.22 -16.00
C VAL A 117 1.62 -0.15 -16.72
N TYR A 118 0.63 0.41 -16.07
CA TYR A 118 -0.67 0.72 -16.67
C TYR A 118 -0.67 2.19 -17.10
N ASP A 119 -0.74 2.41 -18.40
CA ASP A 119 -0.85 3.74 -18.99
C ASP A 119 -2.03 3.76 -19.97
N ARG A 120 -2.92 4.76 -19.81
CA ARG A 120 -4.06 5.02 -20.71
C ARG A 120 -4.87 3.77 -21.12
N GLY A 121 -5.18 2.88 -20.19
CA GLY A 121 -5.98 1.68 -20.50
C GLY A 121 -5.19 0.43 -20.83
N VAL A 122 -3.86 0.49 -20.86
CA VAL A 122 -3.03 -0.63 -21.32
C VAL A 122 -1.97 -0.98 -20.29
N TRP A 123 -1.93 -2.26 -19.90
CA TRP A 123 -0.80 -2.83 -19.18
C TRP A 123 0.34 -3.19 -20.12
N SER A 124 1.52 -2.69 -19.81
CA SER A 124 2.78 -3.04 -20.47
C SER A 124 3.77 -3.61 -19.44
N LYS A 125 4.64 -4.53 -19.86
CA LYS A 125 5.68 -5.09 -18.99
C LYS A 125 6.95 -4.27 -19.13
N ALA A 126 7.50 -3.76 -18.02
CA ALA A 126 8.79 -3.08 -18.02
C ALA A 126 9.92 -4.12 -18.12
N THR A 127 10.44 -4.34 -19.32
CA THR A 127 11.38 -5.44 -19.63
C THR A 127 12.74 -5.28 -18.97
N LYS A 128 13.18 -4.04 -18.72
CA LYS A 128 14.44 -3.71 -18.05
C LYS A 128 14.33 -3.74 -16.52
N ALA A 129 13.12 -3.73 -15.97
CA ALA A 129 12.84 -3.71 -14.52
C ALA A 129 12.94 -5.10 -13.85
N LYS A 130 13.93 -5.92 -14.24
CA LYS A 130 14.10 -7.31 -13.80
C LYS A 130 15.16 -7.50 -12.72
N THR A 131 15.70 -6.42 -12.16
CA THR A 131 16.67 -6.51 -11.07
C THR A 131 16.06 -7.28 -9.91
N LYS A 132 16.66 -8.42 -9.56
CA LYS A 132 16.22 -9.26 -8.44
C LYS A 132 16.47 -8.48 -7.14
N PRO A 133 15.45 -8.24 -6.30
CA PRO A 133 15.66 -7.67 -4.97
C PRO A 133 16.64 -8.52 -4.18
N ALA A 134 17.56 -7.89 -3.43
CA ALA A 134 18.43 -8.61 -2.49
C ALA A 134 17.61 -9.35 -1.42
N ASP A 135 16.45 -8.78 -1.06
CA ASP A 135 15.52 -9.35 -0.08
C ASP A 135 14.70 -10.54 -0.60
N LEU A 136 14.71 -10.84 -1.90
CA LEU A 136 13.76 -11.79 -2.48
C LEU A 136 13.86 -13.20 -1.86
N GLU A 137 15.06 -13.61 -1.44
CA GLU A 137 15.31 -14.92 -0.80
C GLU A 137 15.13 -14.89 0.73
N LEU A 138 15.12 -13.71 1.33
CA LEU A 138 14.94 -13.51 2.79
C LEU A 138 13.48 -13.25 3.17
N ALA A 139 12.62 -13.22 2.16
CA ALA A 139 11.28 -12.69 2.22
C ALA A 139 10.24 -13.80 2.22
N ASP A 140 9.46 -13.90 3.30
CA ASP A 140 8.11 -14.47 3.23
C ASP A 140 7.21 -13.63 2.31
N THR A 141 6.03 -14.19 1.97
CA THR A 141 4.86 -13.54 1.35
C THR A 141 4.97 -12.08 0.97
N ASP A 142 5.11 -11.35 2.07
CA ASP A 142 4.59 -10.03 2.34
C ASP A 142 5.74 -9.10 2.71
N ALA A 143 6.93 -9.39 2.15
CA ALA A 143 8.16 -8.71 2.53
C ALA A 143 8.35 -7.32 1.91
N PHE A 144 7.47 -6.94 0.98
CA PHE A 144 7.63 -5.73 0.21
C PHE A 144 6.44 -4.81 0.37
N THR A 145 6.71 -3.50 0.29
CA THR A 145 5.69 -2.47 0.25
C THR A 145 5.99 -1.59 -0.94
N LEU A 146 4.98 -1.31 -1.76
CA LEU A 146 5.09 -0.42 -2.90
C LEU A 146 4.37 0.89 -2.56
N PHE A 147 5.02 2.03 -2.77
CA PHE A 147 4.43 3.34 -2.49
C PHE A 147 5.03 4.39 -3.43
N TYR A 148 4.45 5.59 -3.42
CA TYR A 148 5.02 6.73 -4.13
C TYR A 148 5.91 7.55 -3.18
N ASP A 149 7.19 7.66 -3.49
CA ASP A 149 8.14 8.52 -2.79
C ASP A 149 8.10 9.89 -3.45
N THR A 150 7.45 10.84 -2.79
CA THR A 150 7.30 12.23 -3.25
C THR A 150 8.60 13.02 -3.21
N ALA A 151 9.55 12.68 -2.33
CA ALA A 151 10.84 13.37 -2.30
C ALA A 151 11.66 13.04 -3.55
N LYS A 152 11.60 11.78 -4.02
CA LYS A 152 12.22 11.36 -5.29
C LYS A 152 11.32 11.46 -6.51
N GLN A 153 10.01 11.70 -6.30
CA GLN A 153 8.98 11.68 -7.34
C GLN A 153 8.99 10.36 -8.14
N GLN A 154 9.10 9.23 -7.43
CA GLN A 154 9.24 7.89 -8.01
C GLN A 154 8.45 6.86 -7.20
N VAL A 155 7.99 5.79 -7.84
CA VAL A 155 7.50 4.62 -7.10
C VAL A 155 8.66 3.93 -6.41
N ALA A 156 8.53 3.66 -5.12
CA ALA A 156 9.51 2.98 -4.31
C ALA A 156 8.99 1.60 -3.89
N ARG A 157 9.88 0.60 -3.95
CA ARG A 157 9.71 -0.73 -3.37
C ARG A 157 10.61 -0.82 -2.15
N LEU A 158 10.02 -0.94 -0.97
CA LEU A 158 10.73 -1.13 0.28
C LEU A 158 10.75 -2.62 0.64
N GLY A 159 11.93 -3.16 0.91
CA GLY A 159 12.16 -4.50 1.46
C GLY A 159 12.69 -4.44 2.91
N LYS A 160 13.31 -5.51 3.40
CA LYS A 160 13.92 -5.58 4.73
C LYS A 160 15.28 -4.86 4.78
N ILE A 161 16.10 -5.01 3.73
CA ILE A 161 17.48 -4.49 3.67
C ILE A 161 17.71 -3.52 2.50
N GLU A 162 16.76 -3.38 1.59
CA GLU A 162 16.85 -2.44 0.47
C GLU A 162 15.59 -1.60 0.29
N ILE A 163 15.77 -0.40 -0.25
CA ILE A 163 14.73 0.37 -0.92
C ILE A 163 15.14 0.54 -2.38
N ALA A 164 14.24 0.26 -3.32
CA ALA A 164 14.49 0.44 -4.74
C ALA A 164 13.50 1.45 -5.32
N HIS A 165 13.97 2.37 -6.14
CA HIS A 165 13.15 3.37 -6.82
C HIS A 165 13.00 3.05 -8.30
N PHE A 166 11.78 3.14 -8.82
CA PHE A 166 11.46 2.90 -10.22
C PHE A 166 11.57 4.21 -11.01
N ASP A 167 12.44 4.23 -12.02
CA ASP A 167 12.66 5.39 -12.88
C ASP A 167 11.79 5.41 -14.15
N GLY A 168 10.84 4.47 -14.26
CA GLY A 168 10.02 4.27 -15.46
C GLY A 168 10.50 3.10 -16.33
N GLU A 169 11.76 2.68 -16.19
CA GLU A 169 12.33 1.56 -16.94
C GLU A 169 12.99 0.50 -16.05
N THR A 170 13.69 0.94 -15.00
CA THR A 170 14.53 0.11 -14.14
C THR A 170 14.32 0.40 -12.66
N TRP A 171 14.75 -0.54 -11.83
CA TRP A 171 14.79 -0.38 -10.38
C TRP A 171 16.20 -0.02 -9.95
N ILE A 172 16.35 1.14 -9.30
CA ILE A 172 17.61 1.62 -8.72
C ILE A 172 17.57 1.31 -7.23
N ALA A 173 18.28 0.25 -6.82
CA ALA A 173 18.31 -0.20 -5.43
C ALA A 173 19.35 0.56 -4.60
N THR A 174 18.96 0.91 -3.37
CA THR A 174 19.81 1.48 -2.33
C THR A 174 19.71 0.58 -1.10
N LYS A 175 20.86 0.12 -0.60
CA LYS A 175 20.90 -0.64 0.65
C LYS A 175 20.49 0.28 1.81
N VAL A 176 19.58 -0.21 2.64
CA VAL A 176 19.24 0.42 3.92
C VAL A 176 20.48 0.34 4.82
N ARG A 177 21.01 1.50 5.22
CA ARG A 177 22.19 1.60 6.09
C ARG A 177 21.74 1.94 7.50
N GLY A 178 22.18 1.15 8.49
CA GLY A 178 21.82 1.34 9.90
C GLY A 178 20.43 0.81 10.25
N GLY A 179 20.19 0.65 11.55
CA GLY A 179 18.92 0.15 12.09
C GLY A 179 18.79 -1.38 12.11
N LYS A 180 17.79 -1.86 12.85
CA LYS A 180 17.35 -3.26 12.77
C LYS A 180 16.66 -3.49 11.42
N LEU A 181 16.55 -4.75 11.00
CA LEU A 181 15.79 -5.11 9.80
C LEU A 181 14.39 -4.48 9.86
N LEU A 182 13.95 -3.89 8.74
CA LEU A 182 12.58 -3.41 8.63
C LEU A 182 11.66 -4.62 8.50
N GLU A 183 11.10 -5.07 9.62
CA GLU A 183 10.12 -6.15 9.60
C GLU A 183 8.91 -5.74 8.78
N THR A 184 8.51 -6.63 7.89
CA THR A 184 7.71 -6.25 6.72
C THR A 184 6.22 -6.26 7.00
N TRP A 185 5.80 -7.11 7.93
CA TRP A 185 4.44 -7.21 8.45
C TRP A 185 4.17 -6.22 9.60
N ARG A 186 5.20 -5.48 10.05
CA ARG A 186 5.14 -4.52 11.17
C ARG A 186 5.61 -3.13 10.77
N ARG A 187 5.32 -2.71 9.53
CA ARG A 187 5.58 -1.34 9.08
C ARG A 187 4.42 -0.68 8.37
N CYS A 188 4.31 0.63 8.58
CA CYS A 188 3.39 1.49 7.85
C CYS A 188 4.16 2.56 7.10
N VAL A 189 3.83 2.77 5.83
CA VAL A 189 4.35 3.91 5.05
C VAL A 189 3.32 5.02 5.13
N CYS A 190 3.71 6.13 5.75
CA CYS A 190 2.87 7.31 5.93
C CYS A 190 3.38 8.42 5.02
N HIS A 191 2.48 9.01 4.24
CA HIS A 191 2.80 10.13 3.38
C HIS A 191 2.03 11.36 3.84
N ASP A 192 2.74 12.44 4.13
CA ASP A 192 2.13 13.74 4.41
C ASP A 192 2.03 14.56 3.12
N PRO A 193 0.80 14.77 2.58
CA PRO A 193 0.61 15.55 1.37
C PRO A 193 0.92 17.04 1.54
N ILE A 194 0.97 17.56 2.78
CA ILE A 194 1.25 18.98 3.05
C ILE A 194 2.75 19.25 2.89
N THR A 195 3.58 18.44 3.55
CA THR A 195 5.04 18.59 3.47
C THR A 195 5.66 17.86 2.28
N GLY A 196 4.91 16.95 1.63
CA GLY A 196 5.42 16.11 0.57
C GLY A 196 6.44 15.09 1.05
N LYS A 197 6.45 14.75 2.35
CA LYS A 197 7.40 13.81 2.94
C LYS A 197 6.76 12.45 3.16
N THR A 198 7.61 11.42 3.15
CA THR A 198 7.21 10.04 3.44
C THR A 198 8.02 9.56 4.62
N VAL A 199 7.34 8.97 5.61
CA VAL A 199 7.96 8.30 6.75
C VAL A 199 7.52 6.84 6.79
N ILE A 200 8.38 6.01 7.35
CA ILE A 200 8.14 4.59 7.56
C ILE A 200 8.14 4.39 9.07
N VAL A 201 7.01 3.94 9.61
CA VAL A 201 6.90 3.56 11.02
C VAL A 201 7.23 2.08 11.12
N ASN A 202 8.34 1.72 11.76
CA ASN A 202 8.77 0.35 12.02
C ASN A 202 8.37 -0.06 13.44
N LEU A 203 7.22 -0.73 13.58
CA LEU A 203 6.69 -1.13 14.88
C LEU A 203 7.56 -2.16 15.58
N ALA A 204 8.20 -3.07 14.84
CA ALA A 204 9.05 -4.09 15.43
C ALA A 204 10.28 -3.48 16.12
N ALA A 205 10.87 -2.46 15.49
CA ALA A 205 12.00 -1.74 16.06
C ALA A 205 11.58 -0.60 17.00
N ARG A 206 10.30 -0.19 16.98
CA ARG A 206 9.80 1.03 17.65
C ARG A 206 10.45 2.31 17.14
N GLU A 207 10.73 2.34 15.83
CA GLU A 207 11.46 3.44 15.18
C GLU A 207 10.61 4.08 14.08
N ILE A 208 10.73 5.40 13.93
CA ILE A 208 10.29 6.14 12.75
C ILE A 208 11.52 6.38 11.91
N VAL A 209 11.46 6.03 10.62
CA VAL A 209 12.56 6.20 9.69
C VAL A 209 12.09 6.92 8.43
N CYS A 210 12.96 7.73 7.83
CA CYS A 210 12.66 8.51 6.62
C CYS A 210 13.54 8.02 5.47
N PRO A 211 12.97 7.72 4.28
CA PRO A 211 13.76 7.56 3.07
C PRO A 211 14.34 8.92 2.64
N GLY A 212 15.63 8.93 2.29
CA GLY A 212 16.35 10.10 1.78
C GLY A 212 17.31 9.72 0.65
N ALA A 213 18.09 10.70 0.19
CA ALA A 213 19.04 10.50 -0.91
C ALA A 213 20.12 9.45 -0.59
N ALA A 214 20.58 9.40 0.67
CA ALA A 214 21.65 8.51 1.13
C ALA A 214 21.17 7.12 1.62
N GLY A 215 19.86 6.85 1.59
CA GLY A 215 19.26 5.64 2.15
C GLY A 215 18.13 5.95 3.12
N ILE A 216 18.00 5.17 4.18
CA ILE A 216 16.99 5.37 5.23
C ILE A 216 17.69 5.93 6.46
N THR A 217 17.11 6.96 7.07
CA THR A 217 17.64 7.60 8.28
C THR A 217 16.63 7.44 9.40
N LYS A 218 17.08 7.00 10.59
CA LYS A 218 16.24 7.00 11.78
C LYS A 218 15.91 8.42 12.17
N PHE A 219 14.63 8.70 12.29
CA PHE A 219 14.10 10.00 12.69
C PHE A 219 13.88 10.06 14.20
N GLY A 220 13.28 9.02 14.77
CA GLY A 220 12.93 9.00 16.18
C GLY A 220 12.50 7.62 16.64
N ASP A 221 12.24 7.53 17.93
CA ASP A 221 11.66 6.37 18.59
C ASP A 221 10.23 6.71 19.00
N PHE A 222 9.42 5.67 19.22
CA PHE A 222 8.12 5.83 19.84
C PHE A 222 7.83 4.63 20.73
N ASP A 223 7.10 4.85 21.82
CA ASP A 223 6.64 3.76 22.65
C ASP A 223 5.16 3.49 22.35
N PRO A 224 4.82 2.34 21.73
CA PRO A 224 3.43 1.95 21.63
C PRO A 224 2.88 1.72 23.04
N PRO A 225 1.58 1.94 23.28
CA PRO A 225 0.96 1.57 24.54
C PRO A 225 1.24 0.10 24.84
N ALA A 226 1.49 -0.21 26.12
CA ALA A 226 1.81 -1.56 26.55
C ALA A 226 0.72 -2.54 26.04
N PRO A 227 1.09 -3.62 25.33
CA PRO A 227 0.11 -4.62 24.95
C PRO A 227 -0.53 -5.20 26.21
N ARG A 228 -1.83 -5.52 26.14
CA ARG A 228 -2.59 -6.04 27.29
C ARG A 228 -2.24 -7.50 27.60
N ASP A 229 -1.77 -8.24 26.61
CA ASP A 229 -1.40 -9.65 26.71
C ASP A 229 0.10 -9.84 26.44
N ASP A 230 0.75 -10.62 27.30
CA ASP A 230 2.21 -10.86 27.32
C ASP A 230 2.75 -11.63 26.10
N ASP A 231 1.85 -12.17 25.26
CA ASP A 231 2.19 -12.89 24.03
C ASP A 231 2.46 -11.94 22.85
N ALA A 232 3.54 -11.15 22.97
CA ALA A 232 4.52 -10.60 21.99
C ALA A 232 4.14 -10.23 20.52
N ASN A 233 2.89 -10.30 20.11
CA ASN A 233 2.38 -9.82 18.84
C ASN A 233 1.56 -8.57 19.10
N LEU A 234 2.07 -7.43 18.64
CA LEU A 234 1.30 -6.19 18.63
C LEU A 234 -0.04 -6.48 17.94
N PRO A 235 -1.19 -6.38 18.63
CA PRO A 235 -2.50 -6.83 18.14
C PRO A 235 -3.11 -5.78 17.20
N PHE A 236 -2.31 -5.25 16.28
CA PHE A 236 -2.73 -4.17 15.39
C PHE A 236 -2.93 -4.74 14.01
N ASP A 237 -4.19 -4.99 13.67
CA ASP A 237 -4.59 -5.50 12.37
C ASP A 237 -4.81 -4.35 11.38
N HIS A 238 -5.06 -3.14 11.87
CA HIS A 238 -5.41 -1.98 11.06
C HIS A 238 -4.68 -0.72 11.50
N TRP A 239 -4.24 0.05 10.51
CA TRP A 239 -3.59 1.33 10.72
C TRP A 239 -3.80 2.24 9.53
N TRP A 240 -3.75 3.54 9.76
CA TRP A 240 -3.81 4.52 8.70
C TRP A 240 -3.23 5.85 9.15
N PHE A 241 -2.71 6.59 8.17
CA PHE A 241 -2.27 7.95 8.40
C PHE A 241 -3.44 8.92 8.23
N ASP A 242 -3.78 9.65 9.29
CA ASP A 242 -4.76 10.73 9.29
C ASP A 242 -4.05 12.06 9.03
N ALA A 243 -3.95 12.44 7.76
CA ALA A 243 -3.23 13.65 7.34
C ALA A 243 -3.70 14.95 8.04
N PRO A 244 -5.01 15.21 8.25
CA PRO A 244 -5.46 16.38 9.00
C PRO A 244 -4.90 16.49 10.42
N SER A 245 -4.82 15.39 11.18
CA SER A 245 -4.21 15.39 12.52
C SER A 245 -2.69 15.21 12.49
N GLY A 246 -2.14 14.76 11.36
CA GLY A 246 -0.73 14.37 11.23
C GLY A 246 -0.38 13.15 12.06
N SER A 247 -1.36 12.29 12.37
CA SER A 247 -1.16 11.13 13.23
C SER A 247 -1.31 9.81 12.48
N LEU A 248 -0.48 8.81 12.82
CA LEU A 248 -0.77 7.42 12.49
C LEU A 248 -1.74 6.88 13.53
N ILE A 249 -2.96 6.54 13.10
CA ILE A 249 -3.93 5.85 13.93
C ILE A 249 -3.70 4.35 13.78
N VAL A 250 -3.65 3.66 14.90
CA VAL A 250 -3.46 2.22 14.97
C VAL A 250 -4.61 1.64 15.79
N HIS A 251 -5.27 0.62 15.25
CA HIS A 251 -6.50 0.05 15.78
C HIS A 251 -6.38 -1.47 15.92
N ASN A 252 -6.88 -1.98 17.04
CA ASN A 252 -6.94 -3.40 17.36
C ASN A 252 -8.33 -3.96 17.00
N GLU A 253 -8.42 -4.90 16.06
CA GLU A 253 -9.71 -5.47 15.62
C GLU A 253 -10.41 -6.25 16.74
N LYS A 254 -9.67 -6.77 17.72
CA LYS A 254 -10.23 -7.56 18.81
C LYS A 254 -10.80 -6.70 19.95
N ASP A 255 -10.45 -5.42 19.98
CA ASP A 255 -10.89 -4.50 21.03
C ASP A 255 -11.06 -3.10 20.46
N ASP A 256 -12.29 -2.77 20.06
CA ASP A 256 -12.65 -1.46 19.49
C ASP A 256 -12.26 -0.28 20.39
N ALA A 257 -12.10 -0.51 21.71
CA ALA A 257 -11.68 0.51 22.66
C ALA A 257 -10.16 0.77 22.64
N GLN A 258 -9.37 -0.07 21.97
CA GLN A 258 -7.92 0.04 21.86
C GLN A 258 -7.52 0.64 20.50
N SER A 259 -7.63 1.96 20.43
CA SER A 259 -6.98 2.74 19.38
C SER A 259 -5.96 3.68 20.01
N PHE A 260 -4.81 3.86 19.36
CA PHE A 260 -3.88 4.92 19.74
C PHE A 260 -3.46 5.72 18.50
N ALA A 261 -3.04 6.96 18.75
CA ALA A 261 -2.55 7.87 17.74
C ALA A 261 -1.07 8.16 18.02
N LEU A 262 -0.23 7.94 17.01
CA LEU A 262 1.16 8.35 17.02
C LEU A 262 1.28 9.67 16.26
N ASP A 263 1.64 10.75 16.95
CA ASP A 263 1.85 12.06 16.33
C ASP A 263 3.13 12.03 15.47
N LEU A 264 2.95 12.13 14.15
CA LEU A 264 4.04 12.13 13.18
C LEU A 264 4.42 13.53 12.70
N ARG A 265 3.75 14.60 13.17
CA ARG A 265 4.06 15.98 12.76
C ARG A 265 5.52 16.37 12.99
N PRO A 266 6.18 15.98 14.11
CA PRO A 266 7.62 16.24 14.27
C PRO A 266 8.46 15.62 13.15
N ALA A 267 8.09 14.42 12.69
CA ALA A 267 8.75 13.72 11.60
C ALA A 267 8.60 14.40 10.24
N PHE A 268 7.47 15.07 10.03
CA PHE A 268 7.21 15.83 8.80
C PHE A 268 7.78 17.26 8.82
N ALA A 269 8.07 17.84 9.98
CA ALA A 269 8.52 19.24 10.09
C ALA A 269 9.98 19.49 9.68
N GLN A 270 10.86 18.48 9.67
CA GLN A 270 12.30 18.62 9.38
C GLN A 270 12.63 18.43 7.90
#